data_AF-A0A4Y8RJC9-F1
#
_entry.id   AF-A0A4Y8RJC9-F1
#
_cell.length_a   1.000
_cell.length_b   1.000
_cell.length_c   1.000
_cell.angle_alpha   90.00
_cell.angle_beta   90.00
_cell.angle_gamma   90.00
#
_symmetry.space_group_name_H-M   'P 1'
#
loop_
_entity.id
_entity.type
_entity.pdbx_description
1 polymer ?
#
loop_
_entity_poly.entity_id
_entity_poly.type
_entity_poly.pdbx_seq_one_letter_code
_entity_poly.pdbx_strand_id
1 'polypeptide(L)'
;MFRTAPALFAVFAVSFFLGPAPALPAPSNDDAGTLPHPSRTLDLLLAQRRTCKSVSSCEEAVWLWCGGYTRADGDHDGIPCENVCHSKREVDAIRAQIGC
;
A
#
# COMPACT_ATOMS: atom_id res chain seq x y z
N MET A 1 15.73 37.25 -44.37
CA MET A 1 15.83 36.57 -45.67
C MET A 1 15.14 35.22 -45.55
N PHE A 2 14.07 35.07 -46.32
CA PHE A 2 13.20 33.88 -46.41
C PHE A 2 13.94 32.69 -47.05
N ARG A 3 13.68 31.49 -46.53
CA ARG A 3 13.60 30.21 -47.26
C ARG A 3 12.52 29.38 -46.53
N THR A 4 11.24 29.44 -46.90
CA THR A 4 10.52 28.60 -47.91
C THR A 4 11.00 27.14 -47.96
N ALA A 5 10.20 26.08 -47.96
CA ALA A 5 8.77 25.81 -47.72
C ALA A 5 8.63 24.24 -47.67
N PRO A 6 7.46 23.59 -47.82
CA PRO A 6 7.01 22.51 -46.94
C PRO A 6 7.01 21.12 -47.62
N ALA A 7 6.95 20.04 -46.83
CA ALA A 7 6.48 18.74 -47.29
C ALA A 7 5.70 18.10 -46.14
N LEU A 8 4.37 18.21 -46.14
CA LEU A 8 3.49 17.18 -46.72
C LEU A 8 3.85 15.79 -46.18
N PHE A 9 3.55 15.55 -44.91
CA PHE A 9 3.34 14.18 -44.44
C PHE A 9 1.87 14.05 -44.02
N ALA A 10 1.16 13.41 -44.94
CA ALA A 10 0.05 12.50 -44.72
C ALA A 10 -0.93 12.85 -43.60
N VAL A 11 -2.09 13.34 -44.04
CA VAL A 11 -3.35 13.28 -43.31
C VAL A 11 -3.54 11.83 -42.83
N PHE A 12 -3.29 11.56 -41.56
CA PHE A 12 -3.71 10.31 -40.93
C PHE A 12 -5.24 10.33 -40.88
N ALA A 13 -5.87 9.68 -41.85
CA ALA A 13 -7.28 9.36 -41.80
C ALA A 13 -7.51 8.34 -40.68
N VAL A 14 -7.55 8.81 -39.44
CA VAL A 14 -7.97 8.00 -38.29
C VAL A 14 -9.47 7.82 -38.44
N SER A 15 -9.84 6.74 -39.13
CA SER A 15 -11.20 6.26 -39.25
C SER A 15 -11.68 5.92 -37.84
N PHE A 16 -12.50 6.80 -37.28
CA PHE A 16 -13.10 6.65 -35.97
C PHE A 16 -14.19 5.57 -36.09
N PHE A 17 -13.79 4.31 -35.93
CA PHE A 17 -14.73 3.20 -35.83
C PHE A 17 -15.56 3.40 -34.55
N LEU A 18 -16.81 3.82 -34.74
CA LEU A 18 -17.86 3.82 -33.71
C LEU A 18 -18.18 2.36 -33.35
N GLY A 19 -17.43 1.80 -32.39
CA GLY A 19 -17.71 0.50 -31.82
C GLY A 19 -18.88 0.55 -30.81
N PRO A 20 -19.70 -0.51 -30.69
CA PRO A 20 -20.78 -0.57 -29.73
C PRO A 20 -20.26 -0.56 -28.29
N ALA A 21 -20.90 0.23 -27.44
CA ALA A 21 -20.57 0.37 -26.03
C ALA A 21 -20.58 -1.00 -25.30
N PRO A 22 -19.59 -1.30 -24.45
CA PRO A 22 -19.69 -2.46 -23.56
C PRO A 22 -20.84 -2.21 -22.58
N ALA A 23 -21.79 -3.13 -22.53
CA ALA A 23 -22.79 -3.20 -21.49
C ALA A 23 -22.08 -3.39 -20.15
N LEU A 24 -22.06 -2.35 -19.33
CA LEU A 24 -21.57 -2.44 -17.96
C LEU A 24 -22.54 -3.31 -17.15
N PRO A 25 -22.04 -4.21 -16.30
CA PRO A 25 -22.89 -4.91 -15.34
C PRO A 25 -23.52 -3.88 -14.41
N ALA A 26 -24.83 -3.95 -14.25
CA ALA A 26 -25.55 -3.21 -13.22
C ALA A 26 -25.01 -3.64 -11.83
N PRO A 27 -24.75 -2.71 -10.90
CA PRO A 27 -24.52 -3.09 -9.51
C PRO A 27 -25.83 -3.62 -8.92
N SER A 28 -25.87 -4.92 -8.64
CA SER A 28 -26.93 -5.56 -7.87
C SER A 28 -26.80 -5.12 -6.41
N ASN A 29 -27.86 -4.52 -5.88
CA ASN A 29 -28.01 -4.12 -4.48
C ASN A 29 -28.03 -5.35 -3.56
N ASP A 30 -27.42 -5.23 -2.38
CA ASP A 30 -27.72 -5.84 -1.05
C ASP A 30 -26.50 -5.46 -0.17
N ASP A 31 -26.54 -4.56 0.82
CA ASP A 31 -27.35 -4.62 2.04
C ASP A 31 -27.65 -3.22 2.60
N ALA A 32 -28.93 -3.02 2.91
CA ALA A 32 -29.41 -2.01 3.83
C ALA A 32 -28.99 -2.39 5.26
N GLY A 33 -28.00 -1.70 5.81
CA GLY A 33 -27.54 -1.93 7.18
C GLY A 33 -26.46 -0.95 7.63
N THR A 34 -26.51 0.31 7.20
CA THR A 34 -25.59 1.36 7.69
C THR A 34 -26.02 1.83 9.08
N LEU A 35 -25.62 1.08 10.09
CA LEU A 35 -25.00 1.71 11.25
C LEU A 35 -23.49 1.71 11.00
N PRO A 36 -22.78 2.84 11.11
CA PRO A 36 -21.33 2.81 11.16
C PRO A 36 -20.94 1.96 12.37
N HIS A 37 -20.49 0.73 12.13
CA HIS A 37 -19.98 -0.12 13.20
C HIS A 37 -18.72 0.58 13.73
N PRO A 38 -18.73 1.11 14.97
CA PRO A 38 -17.62 1.92 15.48
C PRO A 38 -16.30 1.13 15.47
N SER A 39 -16.38 -0.20 15.43
CA SER A 39 -15.21 -1.07 15.36
C SER A 39 -14.43 -0.90 14.04
N ARG A 40 -15.06 -0.81 12.85
CA ARG A 40 -14.27 -0.76 11.60
C ARG A 40 -13.53 0.56 11.39
N THR A 41 -14.11 1.70 11.80
CA THR A 41 -13.44 3.01 11.74
C THR A 41 -12.37 3.15 12.81
N LEU A 42 -12.60 2.58 14.00
CA LEU A 42 -11.58 2.48 15.05
C LEU A 42 -10.42 1.57 14.61
N ASP A 43 -10.72 0.42 14.02
CA ASP A 43 -9.75 -0.53 13.47
C ASP A 43 -8.91 0.10 12.36
N LEU A 44 -9.52 0.92 11.49
CA LEU A 44 -8.80 1.66 10.46
C LEU A 44 -7.90 2.75 11.07
N LEU A 45 -8.40 3.49 12.08
CA LEU A 45 -7.61 4.50 12.80
C LEU A 45 -6.51 3.91 13.70
N LEU A 46 -6.68 2.68 14.19
CA LEU A 46 -5.69 1.89 14.93
C LEU A 46 -4.64 1.33 13.97
N ALA A 47 -5.05 0.82 12.80
CA ALA A 47 -4.15 0.37 11.74
C ALA A 47 -3.27 1.53 11.25
N GLN A 48 -3.82 2.75 11.20
CA GLN A 48 -3.11 3.94 10.76
C GLN A 48 -2.08 4.48 11.78
N ARG A 49 -2.00 3.90 12.99
CA ARG A 49 -1.10 4.36 14.07
C ARG A 49 -0.26 3.27 14.72
N ARG A 50 -0.12 2.08 14.12
CA ARG A 50 0.90 1.16 14.59
C ARG A 50 2.27 1.67 14.16
N THR A 51 3.00 2.23 15.11
CA THR A 51 4.33 2.81 14.90
C THR A 51 5.27 2.22 15.94
N CYS A 52 6.58 2.42 15.79
CA CYS A 52 7.53 1.97 16.81
C CYS A 52 7.25 2.54 18.22
N LYS A 53 6.51 3.65 18.32
CA LYS A 53 6.11 4.24 19.61
C LYS A 53 4.93 3.53 20.29
N SER A 54 4.20 2.68 19.56
CA SER A 54 3.06 1.94 20.11
C SER A 54 3.42 0.57 20.65
N VAL A 55 4.65 0.10 20.43
CA VAL A 55 5.15 -1.20 20.90
C VAL A 55 6.07 -0.99 22.09
N SER A 56 6.05 -1.94 23.03
CA SER A 56 6.74 -1.87 24.31
C SER A 56 7.86 -2.91 24.46
N SER A 57 7.88 -3.93 23.59
CA SER A 57 8.88 -4.99 23.59
C SER A 57 9.43 -5.24 22.17
N CYS A 58 10.63 -5.82 22.09
CA CYS A 58 11.19 -6.22 20.80
C CYS A 58 10.33 -7.26 20.09
N GLU A 59 9.68 -8.16 20.84
CA GLU A 59 8.75 -9.14 20.26
C GLU A 59 7.55 -8.47 19.56
N GLU A 60 6.92 -7.49 20.21
CA GLU A 60 5.83 -6.72 19.60
C GLU A 60 6.30 -5.94 18.36
N ALA A 61 7.54 -5.42 18.39
CA ALA A 61 8.14 -4.76 17.24
C ALA A 61 8.36 -5.71 16.06
N VAL A 62 8.84 -6.94 16.32
CA VAL A 62 9.00 -7.96 15.27
C VAL A 62 7.64 -8.37 14.70
N TRP A 63 6.62 -8.57 15.54
CA TRP A 63 5.26 -8.81 15.06
C TRP A 63 4.72 -7.67 14.21
N LEU A 64 4.97 -6.42 14.61
CA LEU A 64 4.58 -5.24 13.86
C LEU A 64 5.26 -5.22 12.49
N TRP A 65 6.56 -5.51 12.45
CA TRP A 65 7.33 -5.55 11.22
C TRP A 65 6.86 -6.67 10.28
N CYS A 66 6.71 -7.88 10.81
CA CYS A 66 6.20 -9.04 10.08
C CYS A 66 4.74 -8.86 9.61
N GLY A 67 3.96 -8.02 10.31
CA GLY A 67 2.64 -7.57 9.89
C GLY A 67 2.62 -6.61 8.69
N GLY A 68 3.79 -6.29 8.12
CA GLY A 68 3.91 -5.47 6.91
C GLY A 68 4.24 -4.00 7.17
N TYR A 69 4.53 -3.60 8.42
CA TYR A 69 5.00 -2.26 8.72
C TYR A 69 6.49 -2.12 8.35
N THR A 70 6.78 -1.93 7.07
CA THR A 70 8.16 -1.86 6.53
C THR A 70 9.00 -0.76 7.18
N ARG A 71 8.37 0.34 7.60
CA ARG A 71 9.04 1.46 8.28
C ARG A 71 9.46 1.13 9.73
N ALA A 72 9.22 -0.09 10.22
CA ALA A 72 9.82 -0.57 11.46
C ALA A 72 11.35 -0.59 11.36
N ASP A 73 11.87 -1.05 10.22
CA ASP A 73 13.30 -1.09 9.88
C ASP A 73 13.54 -0.07 8.76
N GLY A 74 13.67 1.21 9.15
CA GLY A 74 13.70 2.32 8.21
C GLY A 74 15.01 2.45 7.43
N ASP A 75 16.10 2.02 8.05
CA ASP A 75 17.48 2.05 7.56
C ASP A 75 17.95 0.69 7.01
N HIS A 76 17.11 -0.35 7.12
CA HIS A 76 17.30 -1.67 6.50
C HIS A 76 18.51 -2.43 7.04
N ASP A 77 18.84 -2.23 8.31
CA ASP A 77 19.96 -2.92 8.97
C ASP A 77 19.52 -4.31 9.52
N GLY A 78 18.20 -4.54 9.56
CA GLY A 78 17.56 -5.74 10.08
C GLY A 78 17.13 -5.63 11.55
N ILE A 79 17.07 -4.43 12.11
CA ILE A 79 16.64 -4.15 13.49
C ILE A 79 15.38 -3.28 13.46
N PRO A 80 14.17 -3.87 13.61
CA PRO A 80 12.95 -3.08 13.67
C PRO A 80 12.86 -2.32 14.98
N CYS A 81 12.44 -1.05 14.92
CA CYS A 81 12.11 -0.24 16.08
C CYS A 81 13.20 -0.31 17.18
N GLU A 82 14.35 0.29 16.90
CA GLU A 82 15.54 0.31 17.77
C GLU A 82 15.29 0.88 19.19
N ASN A 83 14.14 1.52 19.41
CA ASN A 83 13.71 1.93 20.74
C ASN A 83 13.44 0.75 21.68
N VAL A 84 13.16 -0.44 21.14
CA VAL A 84 12.86 -1.66 21.92
C VAL A 84 13.72 -2.86 21.51
N CYS A 85 14.19 -2.95 20.27
CA CYS A 85 15.14 -3.98 19.84
C CYS A 85 16.57 -3.44 19.87
N HIS A 86 17.51 -4.19 20.47
CA HIS A 86 18.88 -3.69 20.66
C HIS A 86 19.93 -4.40 19.80
N SER A 87 19.57 -5.51 19.16
CA SER A 87 20.50 -6.21 18.28
C SER A 87 19.80 -7.04 17.22
N LYS A 88 20.43 -7.16 16.06
CA LYS A 88 19.97 -8.06 14.99
C LYS A 88 19.86 -9.51 15.44
N ARG A 89 20.78 -9.97 16.29
CA ARG A 89 20.75 -11.35 16.82
C ARG A 89 19.49 -11.63 17.64
N GLU A 90 19.04 -10.66 18.44
CA GLU A 90 17.80 -10.77 19.20
C GLU A 90 16.60 -10.86 18.25
N VAL A 91 16.55 -9.97 17.26
CA VAL A 91 15.52 -9.94 16.23
C VAL A 91 15.45 -11.25 15.46
N ASP A 92 16.60 -11.77 15.00
CA ASP A 92 16.70 -13.03 14.26
C ASP A 92 16.21 -14.22 15.12
N ALA A 93 16.51 -14.23 16.42
CA ALA A 93 16.02 -15.27 17.32
C ALA A 93 14.49 -15.22 17.50
N ILE A 94 13.93 -14.03 17.66
CA ILE A 94 12.48 -13.82 17.77
C ILE A 94 11.79 -14.20 16.46
N ARG A 95 12.35 -13.81 15.32
CA ARG A 95 11.88 -14.18 13.99
C ARG A 95 11.85 -15.69 13.77
N ALA A 96 12.93 -16.39 14.15
CA ALA A 96 12.98 -17.85 14.11
C ALA A 96 11.92 -18.50 15.02
N GLN A 97 11.60 -17.89 16.15
CA GLN A 97 10.56 -18.36 17.07
C GLN A 97 9.14 -18.14 16.51
N ILE A 98 8.90 -17.01 15.85
CA ILE A 98 7.59 -16.61 15.33
C ILE A 98 7.30 -17.24 13.96
N GLY A 99 8.33 -17.52 13.15
CA GLY A 99 8.18 -18.06 11.80
C GLY A 99 7.88 -16.99 10.74
N CYS A 100 8.45 -15.80 10.92
CA CYS A 100 8.56 -14.74 9.90
C CYS A 100 10.03 -14.31 9.76
#